data_AF-A0A200QTS4-F1
#
_entry.id   AF-A0A200QTS4-F1
#
_cell.length_a   1.000
_cell.length_b   1.000
_cell.length_c   1.000
_cell.angle_alpha   90.00
_cell.angle_beta   90.00
_cell.angle_gamma   90.00
#
_symmetry.space_group_name_H-M   'P 1'
#
loop_
_entity.id
_entity.type
_entity.pdbx_description
1 polymer ?
#
loop_
_entity_poly.entity_id
_entity_poly.type
_entity_poly.pdbx_seq_one_letter_code
_entity_poly.pdbx_strand_id
1 'polypeptide(L)'
;MVKMTPLGKFAKGNLFSTKECYLASAEVGDEVWEDKIFWKKEIPSKVSFMIWFAARNVMPTIDNLRRRGMVFINSCFLYNKEEETVKHLLLHCHISCAVWNYFADSMGLKWVQGNDIIGVMEAWEACKLREQS
;
A
#
# COMPACT_ATOMS: atom_id res chain seq x y z
N MET A 1 11.54 5.01 -10.61
CA MET A 1 12.26 6.30 -10.52
C MET A 1 11.25 7.40 -10.82
N VAL A 2 10.65 8.01 -9.79
CA VAL A 2 9.68 9.10 -10.01
C VAL A 2 10.48 10.27 -10.57
N LYS A 3 10.25 10.62 -11.84
CA LYS A 3 10.83 11.83 -12.42
C LYS A 3 10.22 13.00 -11.65
N MET A 4 10.98 13.58 -10.71
CA MET A 4 10.65 14.87 -10.13
C MET A 4 10.64 15.88 -11.28
N THR A 5 9.47 16.21 -11.79
CA THR A 5 9.29 17.31 -12.73
C THR A 5 9.71 18.60 -12.02
N PRO A 6 10.57 19.44 -12.62
CA PRO A 6 10.99 20.67 -11.99
C PRO A 6 9.77 21.55 -11.69
N LEU A 7 9.67 22.04 -10.45
CA LEU A 7 8.62 22.96 -9.97
C LEU A 7 8.42 24.19 -10.87
N GLY A 8 9.42 24.55 -11.68
CA GLY A 8 9.38 25.66 -12.64
C GLY A 8 8.44 25.47 -13.84
N LYS A 9 7.81 24.31 -14.04
CA LYS A 9 6.83 24.10 -15.12
C LYS A 9 5.40 24.56 -14.79
N PHE A 10 5.12 24.91 -13.53
CA PHE A 10 3.77 25.29 -13.06
C PHE A 10 3.66 26.77 -12.68
N ALA A 11 4.63 27.56 -13.16
CA ALA A 11 4.77 28.97 -12.87
C ALA A 11 4.47 29.78 -14.14
N LYS A 12 3.39 30.55 -14.13
CA LYS A 12 3.08 31.52 -15.20
C LYS A 12 3.48 32.90 -14.69
N GLY A 13 4.69 33.34 -15.04
CA GLY A 13 5.40 34.32 -14.21
C GLY A 13 5.83 33.68 -12.88
N ASN A 14 6.43 34.44 -11.96
CA ASN A 14 6.98 33.91 -10.69
C ASN A 14 5.93 33.34 -9.70
N LEU A 15 4.71 33.01 -10.12
CA LEU A 15 3.63 32.48 -9.29
C LEU A 15 3.23 31.07 -9.69
N PHE A 16 3.28 30.17 -8.71
CA PHE A 16 2.79 28.80 -8.80
C PHE A 16 1.26 28.76 -8.94
N SER A 17 0.76 28.03 -9.94
CA SER A 17 -0.67 27.80 -10.15
C SER A 17 -1.06 26.37 -9.74
N THR A 18 -1.87 26.24 -8.68
CA THR A 18 -2.44 24.96 -8.25
C THR A 18 -3.23 24.26 -9.37
N LYS A 19 -3.90 25.03 -10.23
CA LYS A 19 -4.67 24.51 -11.37
C LYS A 19 -3.77 23.83 -12.41
N GLU A 20 -2.66 24.47 -12.80
CA GLU A 20 -1.75 23.92 -13.80
C GLU A 20 -0.99 22.70 -13.26
N CYS A 21 -0.61 22.73 -11.98
CA CYS A 21 -0.02 21.57 -11.30
C CYS A 21 -0.96 20.37 -11.26
N TYR A 22 -2.25 20.59 -10.95
CA TYR A 22 -3.25 19.53 -10.95
C TYR A 22 -3.45 18.92 -12.34
N LEU A 23 -3.65 19.76 -13.37
CA LEU A 23 -3.86 19.28 -14.74
C LEU A 23 -2.68 18.45 -15.26
N ALA A 24 -1.45 18.88 -15.02
CA ALA A 24 -0.28 18.11 -15.42
C ALA A 24 -0.09 16.82 -14.61
N SER A 25 -0.56 16.78 -13.37
CA SER A 25 -0.53 15.55 -12.57
C SER A 25 -1.55 14.53 -13.10
N ALA A 26 -2.72 15.00 -13.54
CA ALA A 26 -3.76 14.18 -14.16
C ALA A 26 -3.33 13.61 -15.53
N GLU A 27 -2.52 14.33 -16.30
CA GLU A 27 -1.97 13.85 -17.58
C GLU A 27 -0.93 12.72 -17.45
N VAL A 28 -0.33 12.55 -16.25
CA VAL A 28 0.71 11.55 -15.97
C VAL A 28 0.13 10.25 -15.40
N GLY A 29 -1.19 10.19 -15.16
CA GLY A 29 -1.85 9.10 -14.44
C GLY A 29 -1.95 7.80 -15.24
N ASP A 30 -1.15 6.81 -14.85
CA ASP A 30 -1.46 5.37 -15.01
C ASP A 30 -2.58 4.97 -14.00
N GLU A 31 -3.61 5.82 -13.87
CA GLU A 31 -4.61 5.83 -12.78
C GLU A 31 -5.64 4.69 -12.87
N VAL A 32 -5.67 3.95 -13.98
CA VAL A 32 -6.75 2.99 -14.25
C VAL A 32 -6.64 1.71 -13.40
N TRP A 33 -5.43 1.34 -12.95
CA TRP A 33 -5.23 0.07 -12.22
C TRP A 33 -5.36 0.25 -10.70
N GLU A 34 -4.78 1.31 -10.13
CA GLU A 34 -4.83 1.58 -8.68
C GLU A 34 -6.29 1.74 -8.23
N ASP A 35 -7.09 2.46 -9.01
CA ASP A 35 -8.47 2.74 -8.63
C ASP A 35 -9.35 1.49 -8.55
N LYS A 36 -9.11 0.53 -9.46
CA LYS A 36 -9.84 -0.75 -9.49
C LYS A 36 -9.51 -1.64 -8.30
N ILE A 37 -8.27 -1.57 -7.82
CA ILE A 37 -7.76 -2.43 -6.75
C ILE A 37 -8.12 -1.85 -5.37
N PHE A 38 -7.92 -0.55 -5.16
CA PHE A 38 -8.07 0.05 -3.82
C PHE A 38 -9.48 0.58 -3.54
N TRP A 39 -10.18 1.16 -4.52
CA TRP A 39 -11.42 1.92 -4.29
C TRP A 39 -12.70 1.14 -4.61
N LYS A 40 -12.85 -0.02 -3.95
CA LYS A 40 -14.05 -0.86 -4.06
C LYS A 40 -15.17 -0.37 -3.15
N LYS A 41 -16.41 -0.35 -3.65
CA LYS A 41 -17.57 0.13 -2.90
C LYS A 41 -17.91 -0.75 -1.69
N GLU A 42 -17.54 -2.02 -1.76
CA GLU A 42 -17.76 -3.02 -0.72
C GLU A 42 -16.79 -2.87 0.46
N ILE A 43 -15.68 -2.14 0.27
CA ILE A 43 -14.63 -1.97 1.26
C ILE A 43 -14.83 -0.61 1.93
N PRO A 44 -14.88 -0.54 3.27
CA PRO A 44 -14.91 0.74 3.98
C PRO A 44 -13.73 1.62 3.57
N SER A 45 -13.98 2.90 3.29
CA SER A 45 -12.97 3.84 2.79
C SER A 45 -11.69 3.87 3.64
N LYS A 46 -11.82 3.78 4.97
CA LYS A 46 -10.69 3.69 5.90
C LYS A 46 -9.76 2.51 5.61
N VAL A 47 -10.32 1.35 5.26
CA VAL A 47 -9.56 0.14 4.92
C VAL A 47 -8.87 0.32 3.57
N SER A 48 -9.58 0.86 2.57
CA SER A 48 -8.98 1.21 1.27
C SER A 48 -7.80 2.16 1.40
N PHE A 49 -7.95 3.24 2.19
CA PHE A 49 -6.85 4.16 2.48
C PHE A 49 -5.68 3.45 3.14
N MET A 50 -5.92 2.62 4.17
CA MET A 50 -4.86 1.89 4.86
C MET A 50 -4.07 0.98 3.89
N ILE A 51 -4.78 0.24 3.04
CA ILE A 51 -4.14 -0.66 2.07
C ILE A 51 -3.36 0.14 1.01
N TRP A 52 -3.89 1.26 0.54
CA TRP A 52 -3.17 2.17 -0.36
C TRP A 52 -1.90 2.75 0.30
N PHE A 53 -1.97 3.16 1.58
CA PHE A 53 -0.79 3.57 2.35
C PHE A 53 0.24 2.44 2.48
N ALA A 54 -0.22 1.21 2.68
CA ALA A 54 0.64 0.04 2.77
C ALA A 54 1.34 -0.27 1.44
N ALA A 55 0.59 -0.26 0.34
CA ALA A 55 1.09 -0.44 -1.02
C ALA A 55 2.20 0.56 -1.39
N ARG A 56 2.02 1.83 -0.99
CA ARG A 56 3.01 2.90 -1.23
C ARG A 56 4.12 2.96 -0.18
N ASN A 57 4.16 2.01 0.77
CA ASN A 57 5.12 1.95 1.86
C ASN A 57 5.25 3.27 2.64
N VAL A 58 4.11 3.93 2.91
CA VAL A 58 4.05 5.23 3.61
C VAL A 58 3.34 5.15 4.97
N MET A 59 2.91 3.95 5.38
CA MET A 59 2.39 3.71 6.73
C MET A 59 3.43 4.06 7.81
N PRO A 60 2.99 4.45 9.01
CA PRO A 60 3.87 4.87 10.10
C PRO A 60 4.51 3.69 10.85
N THR A 61 5.13 2.75 10.13
CA THR A 61 5.96 1.70 10.75
C THR A 61 7.27 2.26 11.26
N ILE A 62 7.90 1.63 12.24
CA ILE A 62 9.17 2.12 12.82
C ILE A 62 10.24 2.31 11.73
N ASP A 63 10.35 1.41 10.77
CA ASP A 63 11.24 1.55 9.60
C ASP A 63 10.97 2.86 8.81
N ASN A 64 9.70 3.18 8.54
CA ASN A 64 9.33 4.41 7.85
C ASN A 64 9.52 5.66 8.72
N LEU A 65 9.31 5.56 10.03
CA LEU A 65 9.58 6.64 10.97
C LEU A 65 11.09 6.96 11.01
N ARG A 66 11.95 5.93 10.99
CA ARG A 66 13.40 6.08 10.91
C ARG A 66 13.84 6.73 9.60
N ARG A 67 13.24 6.35 8.46
CA ARG A 67 13.49 7.02 7.16
C ARG A 67 13.12 8.51 7.17
N ARG A 68 12.21 8.93 8.05
CA ARG A 68 11.82 10.34 8.26
C ARG A 68 12.70 11.07 9.28
N GLY A 69 13.78 10.44 9.76
CA GLY A 69 14.75 11.04 10.68
C GLY A 69 14.41 10.89 12.16
N MET A 70 13.39 10.11 12.52
CA MET A 70 13.09 9.82 13.92
C MET A 70 13.99 8.70 14.48
N VAL A 71 14.39 8.83 15.74
CA VAL A 71 15.27 7.86 16.41
C VAL A 71 14.43 6.87 17.22
N PHE A 72 14.29 5.67 16.69
CA PHE A 72 13.60 4.53 17.32
C PHE A 72 14.42 3.26 17.15
N ILE A 73 14.32 2.33 18.12
CA ILE A 73 14.82 0.96 17.96
C ILE A 73 13.81 0.21 17.07
N ASN A 74 14.28 -0.30 15.94
CA ASN A 74 13.41 -1.02 15.01
C ASN A 74 13.16 -2.44 15.50
N SER A 75 12.00 -2.66 16.10
CA SER A 75 11.52 -3.97 16.52
C SER A 75 10.02 -4.04 16.30
N CYS A 76 9.53 -5.10 15.67
CA CYS A 76 8.12 -5.33 15.44
C CYS A 76 7.36 -5.40 16.77
N PHE A 77 6.35 -4.55 16.93
CA PHE A 77 5.55 -4.53 18.16
C PHE A 77 4.82 -5.84 18.46
N LEU A 78 4.46 -6.61 17.42
CA LEU A 78 3.66 -7.83 17.55
C LEU A 78 4.47 -9.07 17.94
N TYR A 79 5.72 -9.18 17.46
CA TYR A 79 6.55 -10.39 17.63
C TYR A 79 7.92 -10.13 18.29
N ASN A 80 8.36 -8.86 18.33
CA ASN A 80 9.55 -8.35 19.02
C ASN A 80 10.88 -9.07 18.72
N LYS A 81 10.99 -9.71 17.54
CA LYS A 81 12.20 -10.44 17.11
C LYS A 81 12.74 -9.98 15.76
N GLU A 82 11.93 -9.31 14.96
CA GLU A 82 12.25 -8.86 13.61
C GLU A 82 11.96 -7.36 13.49
N GLU A 83 12.53 -6.73 12.47
CA GLU A 83 12.31 -5.31 12.20
C GLU A 83 10.87 -5.03 11.75
N GLU A 84 10.29 -3.91 12.22
CA GLU A 84 8.96 -3.48 11.83
C GLU A 84 8.98 -2.77 10.47
N THR A 85 8.72 -3.53 9.41
CA THR A 85 8.42 -3.01 8.07
C THR A 85 6.94 -3.15 7.77
N VAL A 86 6.42 -2.45 6.75
CA VAL A 86 5.03 -2.59 6.31
C VAL A 86 4.72 -4.04 5.92
N LYS A 87 5.62 -4.67 5.15
CA LYS A 87 5.50 -6.05 4.71
C LYS A 87 5.56 -7.02 5.88
N HIS A 88 6.51 -6.84 6.80
CA HIS A 88 6.57 -7.68 7.99
C HIS A 88 5.29 -7.52 8.81
N LEU A 89 4.92 -6.31 9.20
CA LEU A 89 3.78 -6.05 10.06
C LEU A 89 2.46 -6.61 9.49
N LEU A 90 2.20 -6.46 8.19
CA LEU A 90 0.94 -6.89 7.59
C LEU A 90 0.96 -8.31 7.03
N LEU A 91 2.11 -8.81 6.58
CA LEU A 91 2.20 -10.07 5.85
C LEU A 91 3.06 -11.12 6.54
N HIS A 92 4.26 -10.80 7.00
CA HIS A 92 5.24 -11.82 7.39
C HIS A 92 5.43 -11.98 8.90
N CYS A 93 4.87 -11.09 9.69
CA CYS A 93 4.89 -11.19 11.13
C CYS A 93 4.19 -12.48 11.56
N HIS A 94 4.79 -13.21 12.50
CA HIS A 94 4.22 -14.46 13.03
C HIS A 94 2.73 -14.33 13.40
N ILE A 95 2.36 -13.22 14.07
CA ILE A 95 0.97 -12.96 14.45
C ILE A 95 0.09 -12.71 13.21
N SER A 96 0.56 -11.90 12.28
CA SER A 96 -0.18 -11.59 11.04
C SER A 96 -0.37 -12.81 10.15
N CYS A 97 0.66 -13.65 10.01
CA CYS A 97 0.57 -14.94 9.33
C CYS A 97 -0.50 -15.83 9.96
N ALA A 98 -0.53 -15.93 11.30
CA ALA A 98 -1.53 -16.72 12.00
C ALA A 98 -2.96 -16.22 11.74
N VAL A 99 -3.16 -14.89 11.72
CA VAL A 99 -4.46 -14.27 11.39
C VAL A 99 -4.87 -14.59 9.95
N TRP A 100 -3.94 -14.43 8.98
CA TRP A 100 -4.22 -14.75 7.58
C TRP A 100 -4.57 -16.21 7.38
N ASN A 101 -3.81 -17.13 7.97
CA ASN A 101 -4.08 -18.57 7.88
C ASN A 101 -5.44 -18.92 8.50
N TYR A 102 -5.77 -18.35 9.66
CA TYR A 102 -7.08 -18.58 10.28
C TYR A 102 -8.24 -18.24 9.33
N PHE A 103 -8.19 -17.08 8.67
CA PHE A 103 -9.24 -16.68 7.74
C PHE A 103 -9.20 -17.49 6.44
N ALA A 104 -8.02 -17.73 5.88
CA ALA A 104 -7.87 -18.53 4.66
C ALA A 104 -8.41 -19.95 4.85
N ASP A 105 -8.05 -20.61 5.95
CA ASP A 105 -8.52 -21.95 6.32
C ASP A 105 -10.05 -21.95 6.52
N SER A 106 -10.60 -20.92 7.17
CA SER A 106 -12.05 -20.80 7.36
C SER A 106 -12.84 -20.64 6.05
N MET A 107 -12.18 -20.14 5.01
CA MET A 107 -12.74 -19.96 3.65
C MET A 107 -12.38 -21.13 2.72
N GLY A 108 -11.62 -22.14 3.18
CA GLY A 108 -11.14 -23.23 2.34
C GLY A 108 -10.09 -22.83 1.30
N LEU A 109 -9.48 -21.65 1.45
CA LEU A 109 -8.50 -21.10 0.53
C LEU A 109 -7.10 -21.63 0.85
N LYS A 110 -6.44 -22.24 -0.15
CA LYS A 110 -5.00 -22.53 -0.07
C LYS A 110 -4.22 -21.27 -0.40
N TRP A 111 -3.95 -20.49 0.63
CA TRP A 111 -3.26 -19.21 0.51
C TRP A 111 -1.73 -19.37 0.56
N VAL A 112 -1.01 -18.65 -0.30
CA VAL A 112 0.46 -18.52 -0.26
C VAL A 112 0.77 -17.05 -0.03
N GLN A 113 1.55 -16.75 1.01
CA GLN A 113 1.87 -15.38 1.39
C GLN A 113 2.70 -14.69 0.31
N GLY A 114 2.17 -13.62 -0.27
CA GLY A 114 2.89 -12.79 -1.24
C GLY A 114 4.04 -12.00 -0.60
N ASN A 115 5.00 -11.56 -1.42
CA ASN A 115 6.21 -10.83 -0.98
C ASN A 115 6.00 -9.31 -0.87
N ASP A 116 4.86 -8.80 -1.31
CA ASP A 116 4.47 -7.40 -1.19
C ASP A 116 2.95 -7.24 -1.20
N ILE A 117 2.49 -6.04 -0.81
CA ILE A 117 1.07 -5.73 -0.64
C ILE A 117 0.34 -5.74 -1.99
N ILE A 118 0.98 -5.26 -3.06
CA ILE A 118 0.36 -5.18 -4.40
C ILE A 118 0.08 -6.59 -4.93
N GLY A 119 1.09 -7.46 -4.92
CA GLY A 119 0.97 -8.84 -5.38
C GLY A 119 -0.05 -9.64 -4.57
N VAL A 120 -0.18 -9.37 -3.27
CA VAL A 120 -1.24 -9.94 -2.43
C VAL A 120 -2.63 -9.50 -2.91
N MET A 121 -2.81 -8.21 -3.24
CA MET A 121 -4.08 -7.71 -3.76
C MET A 121 -4.40 -8.25 -5.15
N GLU A 122 -3.41 -8.31 -6.04
CA GLU A 122 -3.58 -8.88 -7.38
C GLU A 122 -3.95 -10.37 -7.32
N ALA A 123 -3.29 -11.14 -6.44
CA ALA A 123 -3.62 -12.54 -6.22
C ALA A 123 -5.04 -12.72 -5.68
N TRP A 124 -5.47 -11.84 -4.77
CA TRP A 124 -6.83 -11.86 -4.22
C TRP A 124 -7.90 -11.63 -5.29
N GLU A 125 -7.66 -10.69 -6.22
CA GLU A 125 -8.55 -10.48 -7.36
C GLU A 125 -8.62 -11.68 -8.30
N ALA A 126 -7.48 -12.32 -8.56
CA ALA A 126 -7.43 -13.51 -9.40
C ALA A 126 -8.14 -14.72 -8.76
N CYS A 127 -8.13 -14.84 -7.43
CA CYS A 127 -8.83 -15.90 -6.71
C CYS A 127 -10.36 -15.76 -6.80
N LYS A 128 -10.91 -14.53 -6.70
CA LYS A 128 -12.36 -14.29 -6.83
C LYS A 128 -12.94 -14.73 -8.18
N LEU A 129 -12.15 -14.67 -9.25
CA LEU A 129 -12.58 -15.07 -10.59
C LEU A 129 -12.79 -16.59 -10.71
N ARG A 130 -12.27 -17.39 -9.79
CA ARG A 130 -12.32 -18.86 -9.84
C ARG A 130 -13.53 -19.46 -9.12
N GLU A 131 -14.20 -18.70 -8.26
CA GLU A 131 -15.40 -19.14 -7.53
C GLU A 131 -16.71 -18.82 -8.28
N GLN A 132 -16.64 -18.13 -9.43
CA GLN A 132 -17.80 -17.78 -10.25
C GLN A 132 -17.92 -18.57 -11.56
N SER A 133 -17.09 -19.61 -11.78
CA SER A 133 -17.09 -20.45 -12.99
C SER A 133 -17.54 -21.88 -12.71
#